data_AF-A0A379ZGY6-F1
#
_entry.id   AF-A0A379ZGY6-F1
#
_cell.length_a   1.000
_cell.length_b   1.000
_cell.length_c   1.000
_cell.angle_alpha   90.00
_cell.angle_beta   90.00
_cell.angle_gamma   90.00
#
_symmetry.space_group_name_H-M   'P 1'
#
loop_
_entity.id
_entity.type
_entity.pdbx_description
1 polymer ?
#
loop_
_entity_poly.entity_id
_entity_poly.type
_entity_poly.pdbx_seq_one_letter_code
_entity_poly.pdbx_strand_id
1 'polypeptide(L)'
;MTPGVIISVQKCVFWAAIISLVLLLASGVVIWRPYFASSFPIPLIRIALLVHSLAAVGLIIVIMVHIYAALWVKGTITAMVEGWVPAAWAKKHHPRWYREVREKQQEDKP
;
A
#
# COMPACT_ATOMS: atom_id res chain seq x y z
N MET A 1 16.07 -3.34 13.71
CA MET A 1 14.91 -2.81 12.91
C MET A 1 14.56 -1.35 13.28
N THR A 2 15.12 -0.30 12.64
CA THR A 2 14.65 1.10 12.84
C THR A 2 13.62 1.46 11.76
N PRO A 3 12.31 1.44 12.08
CA PRO A 3 11.23 1.36 11.09
C PRO A 3 10.63 2.73 10.75
N GLY A 4 11.39 3.83 10.84
CA GLY A 4 10.79 5.17 10.97
C GLY A 4 10.35 5.87 9.68
N VAL A 5 11.03 5.66 8.55
CA VAL A 5 10.86 6.55 7.37
C VAL A 5 10.35 5.82 6.14
N ILE A 6 10.91 4.65 5.80
CA ILE A 6 10.47 3.87 4.63
C ILE A 6 9.12 3.20 4.88
N ILE A 7 8.87 2.74 6.11
CA ILE A 7 7.57 2.18 6.50
C ILE A 7 6.52 3.28 6.53
N SER A 8 6.84 4.51 6.93
CA SER A 8 5.83 5.57 7.03
C SER A 8 5.16 5.90 5.69
N VAL A 9 5.94 6.05 4.61
CA VAL A 9 5.37 6.30 3.27
C VAL A 9 4.59 5.08 2.76
N GLN A 10 5.17 3.88 2.83
CA GLN A 10 4.49 2.65 2.39
C GLN A 10 3.21 2.37 3.20
N LYS A 11 3.23 2.64 4.50
CA LYS A 11 2.08 2.48 5.41
C LYS A 11 0.99 3.51 5.09
N CYS A 12 1.35 4.75 4.78
CA CYS A 12 0.39 5.77 4.34
C CYS A 12 -0.28 5.38 3.01
N VAL A 13 0.50 4.94 2.01
CA VAL A 13 -0.04 4.48 0.72
C VAL A 13 -0.93 3.25 0.90
N PHE A 14 -0.54 2.31 1.77
CA PHE A 14 -1.32 1.12 2.11
C PHE A 14 -2.66 1.49 2.75
N TRP A 15 -2.67 2.34 3.77
CA TRP A 15 -3.90 2.78 4.41
C TRP A 15 -4.78 3.61 3.47
N ALA A 16 -4.19 4.49 2.67
CA ALA A 16 -4.92 5.25 1.64
C ALA A 16 -5.60 4.31 0.63
N ALA A 17 -4.87 3.30 0.13
CA ALA A 17 -5.43 2.30 -0.79
C ALA A 17 -6.58 1.52 -0.14
N ILE A 18 -6.43 1.06 1.10
CA ILE A 18 -7.49 0.33 1.84
C ILE A 18 -8.73 1.22 2.01
N ILE A 19 -8.56 2.46 2.46
CA ILE A 19 -9.68 3.38 2.68
C ILE A 19 -10.40 3.65 1.36
N SER A 20 -9.67 3.93 0.27
CA SER A 20 -10.26 4.11 -1.05
C SER A 20 -10.99 2.87 -1.55
N LEU A 21 -10.44 1.67 -1.31
CA LEU A 21 -11.06 0.41 -1.71
C LEU A 21 -12.36 0.15 -0.94
N VAL A 22 -12.36 0.38 0.38
CA VAL A 22 -13.55 0.24 1.22
C VAL A 22 -14.62 1.25 0.83
N LEU A 23 -14.25 2.51 0.58
CA LEU A 23 -15.19 3.54 0.11
C LEU A 23 -15.79 3.18 -1.25
N LEU A 24 -14.98 2.67 -2.20
CA LEU A 24 -15.46 2.20 -3.49
C LEU A 24 -16.40 1.01 -3.36
N LEU A 25 -16.08 0.05 -2.50
CA LEU A 25 -16.92 -1.12 -2.25
C LEU A 25 -18.27 -0.70 -1.63
N ALA A 26 -18.23 0.11 -0.56
CA ALA A 26 -19.44 0.57 0.13
C ALA A 26 -20.33 1.41 -0.79
N SER A 27 -19.76 2.41 -1.47
CA SER A 27 -20.51 3.23 -2.43
C SER A 27 -20.99 2.43 -3.65
N GLY A 28 -20.19 1.48 -4.13
CA GLY A 28 -20.52 0.56 -5.23
C GLY A 28 -21.72 -0.33 -4.91
N VAL A 29 -21.76 -0.89 -3.70
CA VAL A 29 -22.91 -1.67 -3.22
C VAL A 29 -24.17 -0.81 -3.13
N VAL A 30 -24.07 0.43 -2.64
CA VAL A 30 -25.22 1.36 -2.54
C VAL A 30 -25.80 1.73 -3.92
N ILE A 31 -24.95 1.92 -4.94
CA ILE A 31 -25.40 2.27 -6.31
C ILE A 31 -25.80 1.04 -7.14
N TRP A 32 -25.61 -0.18 -6.63
CA TRP A 32 -25.82 -1.41 -7.38
C TRP A 32 -27.30 -1.65 -7.68
N ARG A 33 -27.70 -1.36 -8.93
CA ARG A 33 -29.03 -1.69 -9.47
C ARG A 33 -29.03 -3.09 -10.11
N PRO A 34 -30.11 -3.89 -9.93
CA PRO A 34 -31.35 -3.63 -9.19
C PRO A 34 -31.32 -4.08 -7.72
N TYR A 35 -30.28 -4.79 -7.27
CA TYR A 35 -30.27 -5.52 -6.02
C TYR A 35 -30.39 -4.66 -4.76
N PHE A 36 -29.63 -3.56 -4.67
CA PHE A 36 -29.52 -2.77 -3.42
C PHE A 36 -30.03 -1.34 -3.58
N ALA A 37 -29.88 -0.74 -4.76
CA ALA A 37 -30.25 0.64 -5.01
C ALA A 37 -31.76 0.94 -4.94
N SER A 38 -32.64 -0.07 -4.89
CA SER A 38 -34.09 0.12 -4.69
C SER A 38 -34.47 0.26 -3.21
N SER A 39 -33.64 -0.23 -2.28
CA SER A 39 -33.84 -0.14 -0.83
C SER A 39 -33.33 1.17 -0.21
N PHE A 40 -32.52 1.95 -0.95
CA PHE A 40 -31.95 3.20 -0.47
C PHE A 40 -32.68 4.43 -1.03
N PRO A 41 -32.85 5.50 -0.23
CA PRO A 41 -33.49 6.72 -0.69
C PRO A 41 -32.66 7.41 -1.80
N ILE A 42 -33.35 7.98 -2.79
CA ILE A 42 -32.78 8.70 -3.95
C ILE A 42 -31.66 9.70 -3.58
N PRO A 43 -31.79 10.56 -2.54
CA PRO A 43 -30.70 11.47 -2.15
C PRO A 43 -29.41 10.74 -1.75
N LEU A 44 -29.51 9.57 -1.12
CA LEU A 44 -28.37 8.80 -0.65
C LEU A 44 -27.61 8.15 -1.83
N ILE A 45 -28.34 7.70 -2.85
CA ILE A 45 -27.75 7.18 -4.11
C ILE A 45 -26.93 8.28 -4.83
N ARG A 46 -27.42 9.52 -4.85
CA ARG A 46 -26.69 10.66 -5.46
C ARG A 46 -25.38 10.94 -4.73
N ILE A 47 -25.42 10.96 -3.39
CA ILE A 47 -24.21 11.13 -2.57
C ILE A 47 -23.26 9.96 -2.78
N ALA A 48 -23.76 8.72 -2.82
CA ALA A 48 -22.95 7.54 -3.07
C ALA A 48 -22.25 7.59 -4.44
N LEU A 49 -22.91 8.07 -5.50
CA LEU A 49 -22.30 8.28 -6.82
C LEU A 49 -21.17 9.32 -6.79
N LEU A 50 -21.36 10.44 -6.08
CA LEU A 50 -20.32 11.44 -5.90
C LEU A 50 -19.12 10.88 -5.14
N VAL A 51 -19.38 10.19 -4.02
CA VAL A 51 -18.33 9.53 -3.21
C VAL A 51 -17.61 8.44 -4.01
N HIS A 52 -18.33 7.65 -4.79
CA HIS A 52 -17.74 6.60 -5.63
C HIS A 52 -16.78 7.20 -6.67
N SER A 53 -17.20 8.29 -7.32
CA SER A 53 -16.40 8.97 -8.33
C SER A 53 -15.13 9.58 -7.73
N LEU A 54 -15.25 10.24 -6.57
CA LEU A 54 -14.11 10.78 -5.83
C LEU A 54 -13.17 9.69 -5.32
N ALA A 55 -13.72 8.58 -4.81
CA ALA A 55 -12.94 7.45 -4.34
C ALA A 55 -12.21 6.73 -5.49
N ALA A 56 -12.82 6.64 -6.67
CA ALA A 56 -12.19 6.12 -7.87
C ALA A 56 -10.99 6.98 -8.30
N VAL A 57 -11.17 8.30 -8.36
CA VAL A 57 -10.08 9.23 -8.68
C VAL A 57 -8.97 9.16 -7.63
N GLY A 58 -9.33 9.12 -6.34
CA GLY A 58 -8.38 8.94 -5.25
C GLY A 58 -7.57 7.64 -5.36
N LEU A 59 -8.23 6.52 -5.68
CA LEU A 59 -7.56 5.24 -5.87
C LEU A 59 -6.57 5.28 -7.04
N ILE A 60 -6.92 5.92 -8.15
CA ILE A 60 -6.02 6.10 -9.31
C ILE A 60 -4.76 6.86 -8.89
N ILE A 61 -4.91 7.97 -8.15
CA ILE A 61 -3.77 8.77 -7.65
C ILE A 61 -2.89 7.93 -6.71
N VAL A 62 -3.50 7.17 -5.79
CA VAL A 62 -2.77 6.29 -4.88
C VAL A 62 -1.97 5.23 -5.63
N ILE A 63 -2.56 4.61 -6.67
CA ILE A 63 -1.87 3.64 -7.52
C ILE A 63 -0.70 4.29 -8.27
N MET A 64 -0.87 5.50 -8.81
CA MET A 64 0.23 6.23 -9.46
C MET A 64 1.39 6.48 -8.48
N VAL A 65 1.10 6.97 -7.27
CA VAL A 65 2.11 7.19 -6.23
C VAL A 65 2.79 5.88 -5.84
N HIS A 66 2.03 4.79 -5.73
CA HIS A 66 2.55 3.46 -5.40
C HIS A 66 3.55 2.95 -6.44
N ILE A 67 3.20 3.03 -7.73
CA ILE A 67 4.08 2.63 -8.85
C ILE A 67 5.33 3.50 -8.86
N TYR A 68 5.17 4.81 -8.67
CA TYR A 68 6.28 5.75 -8.63
C TYR A 68 7.25 5.46 -7.48
N ALA A 69 6.72 5.16 -6.29
CA ALA A 69 7.52 4.76 -5.14
C ALA A 69 8.26 3.43 -5.39
N ALA A 70 7.62 2.47 -6.04
CA ALA A 70 8.22 1.19 -6.41
C ALA A 70 9.39 1.38 -7.41
N LEU A 71 9.26 2.31 -8.37
CA LEU A 71 10.28 2.59 -9.38
C LEU A 71 11.43 3.49 -8.88
N TRP A 72 11.14 4.45 -7.99
CA TRP A 72 12.16 5.39 -7.48
C TRP A 72 13.23 4.65 -6.67
N VAL A 73 12.82 3.73 -5.80
CA VAL A 73 13.76 3.01 -4.94
C VAL A 73 14.31 1.81 -5.70
N LYS A 74 15.43 2.01 -6.40
CA LYS A 74 16.17 0.94 -7.10
C LYS A 74 16.49 -0.19 -6.11
N GLY A 75 15.98 -1.39 -6.39
CA GLY A 75 16.13 -2.61 -5.57
C GLY A 75 14.88 -3.04 -4.80
N THR A 76 13.84 -2.21 -4.70
CA THR A 76 12.60 -2.58 -3.98
C THR A 76 11.74 -3.55 -4.78
N ILE A 77 11.70 -3.40 -6.10
CA ILE A 77 11.01 -4.34 -7.00
C ILE A 77 11.68 -5.72 -6.90
N THR A 78 13.01 -5.78 -6.95
CA THR A 78 13.78 -7.03 -6.75
C THR A 78 13.52 -7.62 -5.36
N ALA A 79 13.50 -6.80 -4.31
CA ALA A 79 13.16 -7.27 -2.96
C ALA A 79 11.73 -7.83 -2.85
N MET A 80 10.78 -7.30 -3.64
CA MET A 80 9.37 -7.68 -3.59
C MET A 80 9.05 -8.88 -4.50
N VAL A 81 9.77 -9.03 -5.62
CA VAL A 81 9.60 -10.12 -6.59
C VAL A 81 10.48 -11.31 -6.24
N GLU A 82 11.72 -11.09 -5.83
CA GLU A 82 12.68 -12.17 -5.57
C GLU A 82 12.84 -12.48 -4.07
N GLY A 83 12.42 -11.59 -3.17
CA GLY A 83 12.48 -11.83 -1.72
C GLY A 83 13.87 -11.72 -1.10
N TRP A 84 14.89 -11.34 -1.88
CA TRP A 84 16.26 -11.14 -1.39
C TRP A 84 16.80 -9.78 -1.82
N VAL A 85 17.71 -9.24 -0.99
CA VAL A 85 18.32 -7.92 -1.23
C VAL A 85 19.84 -8.09 -1.18
N PRO A 86 20.60 -7.51 -2.14
CA PRO A 86 22.06 -7.62 -2.14
C PRO A 86 22.66 -7.08 -0.84
N ALA A 87 23.60 -7.82 -0.24
CA ALA A 87 24.22 -7.48 1.04
C ALA A 87 24.92 -6.10 1.01
N ALA A 88 25.42 -5.66 -0.15
CA ALA A 88 25.99 -4.34 -0.36
C ALA A 88 24.95 -3.20 -0.23
N TRP A 89 23.71 -3.43 -0.66
CA TRP A 89 22.60 -2.50 -0.52
C TRP A 89 22.13 -2.41 0.94
N ALA A 90 22.06 -3.57 1.60
CA ALA A 90 21.75 -3.66 3.03
C ALA A 90 22.75 -2.88 3.89
N LYS A 91 24.06 -2.98 3.59
CA LYS A 91 25.11 -2.23 4.28
C LYS A 91 24.99 -0.71 4.08
N LYS A 92 24.53 -0.25 2.92
CA LYS A 92 24.46 1.17 2.56
C LYS A 92 23.17 1.87 3.02
N HIS A 93 22.04 1.18 2.98
CA HIS A 93 20.72 1.75 3.33
C HIS A 93 20.20 1.32 4.71
N HIS A 94 20.63 0.16 5.24
CA HIS A 94 20.21 -0.35 6.54
C HIS A 94 21.39 -0.93 7.36
N PRO A 95 22.38 -0.09 7.72
CA PRO A 95 23.60 -0.55 8.41
C PRO A 95 23.32 -1.27 9.74
N ARG A 96 22.24 -0.91 10.45
CA ARG A 96 21.80 -1.59 11.68
C ARG A 96 21.29 -3.02 11.45
N TRP A 97 20.47 -3.22 10.42
CA TRP A 97 19.93 -4.55 10.08
C TRP A 97 21.04 -5.48 9.57
N TYR A 98 21.97 -4.94 8.78
CA TYR A 98 23.15 -5.69 8.34
C TYR A 98 23.96 -6.21 9.55
N ARG A 99 24.11 -5.41 10.61
CA ARG A 99 24.80 -5.83 11.84
C ARG A 99 24.05 -6.93 12.58
N GLU A 100 22.73 -6.79 12.75
CA GLU A 100 21.85 -7.80 13.38
C GLU A 100 21.90 -9.16 12.63
N VAL A 101 21.88 -9.16 11.28
CA VAL A 101 21.96 -10.40 10.48
C VAL A 101 23.33 -11.04 10.57
N ARG A 102 24.41 -10.25 10.59
CA ARG A 102 25.77 -10.77 10.72
C ARG A 102 26.05 -11.36 12.10
N GLU A 103 25.54 -10.72 13.17
CA GLU A 103 25.64 -11.23 14.54
C GLU A 103 24.90 -12.58 14.66
N LYS A 104 23.67 -12.70 14.12
CA LYS A 104 22.95 -13.99 14.09
C LYS A 104 23.66 -15.08 13.29
N GLN A 105 24.31 -14.75 12.17
CA GLN A 105 25.10 -15.74 11.41
C GLN A 105 26.39 -16.18 12.12
N GLN A 106 26.91 -15.38 13.05
CA GLN A 106 28.09 -15.76 13.84
C GLN A 106 27.72 -16.64 15.04
N GLU A 107 26.52 -16.50 15.59
CA GLU A 107 26.00 -17.29 16.71
C GLU A 107 25.53 -18.69 16.29
N ASP A 108 25.08 -18.86 15.05
CA ASP A 108 24.64 -20.15 14.46
C ASP A 108 25.79 -20.98 13.85
N LYS A 109 27.05 -20.54 14.01
CA LYS A 109 28.21 -21.30 13.58
C LYS A 109 28.67 -22.20 14.76
N PRO A 110 28.68 -23.54 14.61
CA PRO A 110 29.09 -24.45 15.67
C PRO A 110 30.56 -24.28 16.06
#